data_AF-A0A1V6IL65-F1
#
_entry.id   AF-A0A1V6IL65-F1
#
_cell.length_a   1.000
_cell.length_b   1.000
_cell.length_c   1.000
_cell.angle_alpha   90.00
_cell.angle_beta   90.00
_cell.angle_gamma   90.00
#
_symmetry.space_group_name_H-M   'P 1'
#
loop_
_entity.id
_entity.type
_entity.pdbx_description
1 polymer ?
#
loop_
_entity_poly.entity_id
_entity_poly.type
_entity_poly.pdbx_seq_one_letter_code
_entity_poly.pdbx_strand_id
1 'polypeptide(L)'
;MVVHPPQGEVMENPPVTDDEDEGFMDDKLFIYPSKGQSEKQRDLDRYECHQWALEQADYDPTQISSGRSADEVMQGRVEYRRAIAACLESRGYAVK
;
A
#
# COMPACT_ATOMS: atom_id res chain seq x y z
N MET A 1 -18.53 35.55 1.87
CA MET A 1 -18.92 34.85 3.10
C MET A 1 -20.02 33.88 2.76
N VAL A 2 -19.77 32.59 2.87
CA VAL A 2 -20.82 31.57 2.88
C VAL A 2 -20.60 30.75 4.13
N VAL A 3 -21.54 30.85 5.05
CA VAL A 3 -21.66 30.00 6.24
C VAL A 3 -22.94 29.21 6.09
N HIS A 4 -22.87 27.87 6.19
CA HIS A 4 -23.51 27.10 7.25
C HIS A 4 -22.85 25.68 7.37
N PRO A 5 -22.76 25.12 8.59
CA PRO A 5 -22.19 23.81 8.98
C PRO A 5 -23.33 22.73 9.04
N PRO A 6 -23.23 21.54 9.70
CA PRO A 6 -22.13 20.67 10.11
C PRO A 6 -22.23 19.26 9.47
N GLN A 7 -21.12 18.58 9.18
CA GLN A 7 -21.10 17.11 9.12
C GLN A 7 -19.90 16.71 9.99
N GLY A 8 -20.13 16.19 11.18
CA GLY A 8 -20.87 14.94 11.36
C GLY A 8 -19.79 13.88 11.44
N GLU A 9 -19.54 13.43 12.66
CA GLU A 9 -18.59 12.39 13.01
C GLU A 9 -18.66 11.23 12.00
N VAL A 10 -17.53 10.90 11.37
CA VAL A 10 -17.27 9.52 10.97
C VAL A 10 -15.96 9.10 11.60
N MET A 11 -16.03 8.94 12.92
CA MET A 11 -15.31 7.86 13.58
C MET A 11 -15.98 6.55 13.12
N GLU A 12 -15.88 6.22 11.84
CA GLU A 12 -16.19 4.88 11.39
C GLU A 12 -14.88 4.12 11.53
N ASN A 13 -14.70 3.54 12.72
CA ASN A 13 -13.89 2.34 12.83
C ASN A 13 -14.36 1.44 11.68
N PRO A 14 -13.49 1.07 10.73
CA PRO A 14 -13.91 0.13 9.72
C PRO A 14 -14.34 -1.14 10.45
N PRO A 15 -15.56 -1.66 10.20
CA PRO A 15 -15.91 -2.97 10.68
C PRO A 15 -14.86 -3.93 10.12
N VAL A 16 -14.29 -4.74 11.02
CA VAL A 16 -13.52 -5.92 10.65
C VAL A 16 -14.52 -6.84 9.96
N THR A 17 -14.73 -6.65 8.65
CA THR A 17 -15.41 -7.60 7.81
C THR A 17 -14.33 -8.50 7.24
N ASP A 18 -14.15 -9.63 7.94
CA ASP A 18 -13.82 -10.91 7.32
C ASP A 18 -14.81 -11.17 6.18
N ASP A 19 -14.55 -10.59 5.01
CA ASP A 19 -15.22 -10.94 3.77
C ASP A 19 -14.15 -11.02 2.67
N GLU A 20 -14.12 -12.20 2.05
CA GLU A 20 -13.16 -12.70 1.09
C GLU A 20 -13.24 -11.88 -0.22
N ASP A 21 -12.42 -10.83 -0.34
CA ASP A 21 -12.05 -10.26 -1.65
C ASP A 21 -10.68 -10.82 -2.06
N GLU A 22 -10.73 -11.68 -3.08
CA GLU A 22 -9.62 -12.38 -3.72
C GLU A 22 -8.71 -11.42 -4.51
N GLY A 23 -7.96 -10.58 -3.78
CA GLY A 23 -6.79 -9.85 -4.28
C GLY A 23 -5.52 -10.71 -4.21
N PHE A 24 -5.51 -11.86 -4.88
CA PHE A 24 -4.39 -12.82 -4.83
C PHE A 24 -3.25 -12.44 -5.78
N MET A 25 -2.64 -11.25 -5.60
CA MET A 25 -1.35 -10.89 -6.22
C MET A 25 -0.69 -9.63 -5.62
N ASP A 26 -0.94 -9.31 -4.36
CA ASP A 26 -0.07 -8.43 -3.58
C ASP A 26 -0.19 -8.79 -2.11
N ASP A 27 0.93 -8.79 -1.40
CA ASP A 27 0.99 -8.96 0.05
C ASP A 27 0.28 -7.79 0.76
N LYS A 28 -1.06 -7.77 0.67
CA LYS A 28 -2.07 -6.81 1.18
C LYS A 28 -1.45 -5.65 1.94
N LEU A 29 -0.93 -4.68 1.18
CA LEU A 29 -0.39 -3.45 1.73
C LEU A 29 -1.50 -2.40 1.68
N PHE A 30 -2.15 -2.12 2.80
CA PHE A 30 -3.26 -1.17 2.83
C PHE A 30 -2.73 0.26 2.96
N ILE A 31 -2.93 1.07 1.92
CA ILE A 31 -2.46 2.47 1.84
C ILE A 31 -3.62 3.41 2.15
N TYR A 32 -3.54 4.08 3.30
CA TYR A 32 -4.53 5.04 3.75
C TYR A 32 -4.07 6.49 3.50
N PRO A 33 -4.87 7.31 2.79
CA PRO A 33 -4.54 8.72 2.57
C PRO A 33 -4.73 9.53 3.86
N SER A 34 -3.66 10.14 4.37
CA SER A 34 -3.72 10.91 5.62
C SER A 34 -4.06 12.39 5.44
N LYS A 35 -4.01 12.94 4.21
CA LYS A 35 -4.07 14.39 3.93
C LYS A 35 -5.10 14.82 2.87
N GLY A 36 -6.11 13.99 2.57
CA GLY A 36 -7.11 14.33 1.54
C GLY A 36 -6.59 14.26 0.10
N GLN A 37 -5.64 13.36 -0.15
CA GLN A 37 -5.03 13.14 -1.47
C GLN A 37 -6.08 12.56 -2.45
N SER A 38 -6.07 13.03 -3.70
CA SER A 38 -6.98 12.51 -4.74
C SER A 38 -6.62 11.08 -5.12
N GLU A 39 -7.59 10.31 -5.62
CA GLU A 39 -7.39 8.94 -6.08
C GLU A 39 -6.26 8.84 -7.11
N LYS A 40 -6.26 9.74 -8.11
CA LYS A 40 -5.20 9.81 -9.13
C LYS A 40 -3.81 10.02 -8.53
N GLN A 41 -3.71 10.84 -7.48
CA GLN A 41 -2.44 11.09 -6.80
C GLN A 41 -1.99 9.85 -6.01
N ARG A 42 -2.92 9.19 -5.32
CA ARG A 42 -2.64 7.94 -4.62
C ARG A 42 -2.13 6.85 -5.57
N ASP A 43 -2.74 6.73 -6.75
CA ASP A 43 -2.35 5.70 -7.71
C ASP A 43 -0.97 5.98 -8.32
N LEU A 44 -0.67 7.25 -8.61
CA LEU A 44 0.66 7.67 -9.05
C LEU A 44 1.71 7.38 -7.97
N ASP A 45 1.43 7.79 -6.72
CA ASP A 45 2.33 7.59 -5.59
C ASP A 45 2.57 6.09 -5.34
N ARG A 46 1.53 5.26 -5.42
CA ARG A 46 1.63 3.80 -5.32
C ARG A 46 2.50 3.22 -6.42
N TYR A 47 2.31 3.66 -7.67
CA TYR A 47 3.12 3.19 -8.80
C TYR A 47 4.59 3.57 -8.65
N GLU A 48 4.89 4.82 -8.31
CA GLU A 48 6.26 5.29 -8.13
C GLU A 48 6.96 4.56 -6.97
N CYS A 49 6.26 4.38 -5.84
CA CYS A 49 6.80 3.63 -4.70
C CYS A 49 6.96 2.15 -4.99
N HIS A 50 6.08 1.55 -5.79
CA HIS A 50 6.23 0.17 -6.26
C HIS A 50 7.50 0.03 -7.09
N GLN A 51 7.72 0.89 -8.08
CA GLN A 51 8.93 0.84 -8.92
C GLN A 51 10.21 0.98 -8.08
N TRP A 52 10.24 1.94 -7.16
CA TRP A 52 11.38 2.11 -6.26
C TRP A 52 11.63 0.88 -5.36
N ALA A 53 10.57 0.24 -4.89
CA ALA A 53 10.67 -0.95 -4.05
C ALA A 53 11.21 -2.17 -4.82
N LEU A 54 10.86 -2.33 -6.11
CA LEU A 54 11.44 -3.35 -6.98
C LEU A 54 12.95 -3.18 -7.11
N GLU A 55 13.41 -1.96 -7.36
CA GLU A 55 14.83 -1.62 -7.52
C GLU A 55 15.62 -1.88 -6.23
N GLN A 56 15.05 -1.57 -5.07
CA GLN A 56 15.72 -1.80 -3.79
C GLN A 56 15.73 -3.26 -3.36
N ALA A 57 14.69 -4.03 -3.69
CA ALA A 57 14.57 -5.42 -3.25
C ALA A 57 15.16 -6.43 -4.24
N ASP A 58 15.45 -6.02 -5.49
CA ASP A 58 15.77 -6.93 -6.61
C ASP A 58 14.74 -8.09 -6.74
N TYR A 59 13.50 -7.77 -6.37
CA TYR A 59 12.41 -8.73 -6.22
C TYR A 59 11.11 -8.11 -6.72
N ASP A 60 10.41 -8.86 -7.58
CA ASP A 60 9.11 -8.48 -8.12
C ASP A 60 8.01 -9.41 -7.57
N PRO A 61 7.11 -8.91 -6.72
CA PRO A 61 6.02 -9.72 -6.15
C PRO A 61 4.94 -10.07 -7.19
N THR A 62 4.89 -9.37 -8.33
CA THR A 62 3.93 -9.63 -9.41
C THR A 62 4.38 -10.78 -10.31
N GLN A 63 5.66 -11.15 -10.25
CA GLN A 63 6.23 -12.25 -11.02
C GLN A 63 6.26 -13.54 -10.21
N ILE A 64 5.92 -14.65 -10.88
CA ILE A 64 6.09 -15.97 -10.31
C ILE A 64 7.59 -16.28 -10.28
N SER A 65 8.18 -16.24 -9.09
CA SER A 65 9.59 -16.52 -8.84
C SER A 65 9.91 -18.02 -9.02
N SER A 66 9.98 -18.46 -10.27
CA SER A 66 10.32 -19.84 -10.65
C SER A 66 11.84 -20.00 -10.64
N GLY A 67 12.38 -20.80 -9.71
CA GLY A 67 13.82 -21.09 -9.63
C GLY A 67 14.59 -20.33 -8.55
N ARG A 68 13.92 -19.52 -7.73
CA ARG A 68 14.46 -19.01 -6.45
C ARG A 68 14.05 -19.95 -5.32
N SER A 69 14.90 -20.09 -4.31
CA SER A 69 14.61 -20.86 -3.10
C SER A 69 13.47 -20.20 -2.32
N ALA A 70 12.70 -20.98 -1.54
CA ALA A 70 11.62 -20.43 -0.73
C ALA A 70 12.11 -19.29 0.19
N ASP A 71 13.30 -19.43 0.79
CA ASP A 71 13.92 -18.39 1.61
C ASP A 71 14.22 -17.10 0.84
N GLU A 72 14.74 -17.20 -0.39
CA GLU A 72 15.05 -16.03 -1.23
C GLU A 72 13.77 -15.28 -1.64
N VAL A 73 12.70 -16.02 -1.94
CA VAL A 73 11.39 -15.45 -2.25
C VAL A 73 10.82 -14.73 -1.03
N MET A 74 10.92 -15.34 0.15
CA MET A 74 10.44 -14.74 1.39
C MET A 74 11.24 -13.48 1.76
N GLN A 75 12.58 -13.52 1.63
CA GLN A 75 13.44 -12.37 1.89
C GLN A 75 13.14 -11.22 0.90
N GLY A 76 13.01 -11.52 -0.39
CA GLY A 76 12.65 -10.54 -1.40
C GLY A 76 11.31 -9.86 -1.12
N ARG A 77 10.30 -10.62 -0.66
CA ARG A 77 9.01 -10.05 -0.24
C ARG A 77 9.14 -9.11 0.96
N VAL A 78 9.92 -9.49 1.97
CA VAL A 78 10.12 -8.68 3.17
C VAL A 78 10.84 -7.36 2.82
N GLU A 79 11.89 -7.43 2.01
CA GLU A 79 12.62 -6.22 1.58
C GLU A 79 11.76 -5.32 0.70
N TYR A 80 11.02 -5.91 -0.26
CA TYR A 80 10.06 -5.17 -1.08
C TYR A 80 9.01 -4.47 -0.21
N ARG A 81 8.38 -5.19 0.72
CA ARG A 81 7.35 -4.63 1.62
C ARG A 81 7.89 -3.48 2.46
N ARG A 82 9.12 -3.61 2.97
CA ARG A 82 9.78 -2.58 3.75
C ARG A 82 10.07 -1.34 2.89
N ALA A 83 10.55 -1.53 1.67
CA ALA A 83 10.86 -0.43 0.77
C ALA A 83 9.59 0.33 0.36
N ILE A 84 8.55 -0.36 -0.11
CA ILE A 84 7.32 0.32 -0.52
C ILE A 84 6.65 1.06 0.66
N ALA A 85 6.68 0.48 1.87
CA ALA A 85 6.18 1.13 3.08
C ALA A 85 6.94 2.44 3.37
N ALA A 86 8.27 2.39 3.40
CA ALA A 86 9.09 3.57 3.66
C ALA A 86 8.86 4.70 2.63
N CYS A 87 8.70 4.35 1.35
CA CYS A 87 8.38 5.32 0.32
C CYS A 87 7.02 6.00 0.55
N LEU A 88 5.99 5.21 0.82
CA LEU A 88 4.63 5.72 1.07
C LEU A 88 4.53 6.53 2.36
N GLU A 89 5.20 6.08 3.43
CA GLU A 89 5.29 6.81 4.70
C GLU A 89 5.95 8.17 4.52
N SER A 90 7.01 8.27 3.70
CA SER A 90 7.68 9.54 3.38
C SER A 90 6.74 10.54 2.68
N ARG A 91 5.77 10.03 1.90
CA ARG A 91 4.74 10.84 1.22
C ARG A 91 3.55 11.18 2.14
N GLY A 92 3.53 10.59 3.35
CA GLY A 92 2.49 10.82 4.35
C GLY A 92 1.29 9.89 4.23
N TYR A 93 1.44 8.76 3.56
CA TYR A 93 0.45 7.67 3.61
C TYR A 93 0.68 6.80 4.84
N ALA A 94 -0.42 6.34 5.45
CA ALA A 94 -0.35 5.33 6.48
C ALA A 94 -0.45 3.95 5.82
N VAL A 95 0.53 3.10 6.09
CA VAL A 95 0.62 1.75 5.52
C VAL A 95 0.34 0.72 6.63
N LYS A 96 -0.59 -0.21 6.42
CA LYS A 96 -0.90 -1.30 7.36
C LYS A 96 -0.85 -2.66 6.68
#